data_AF-A0A355AT59-F1
#
_entry.id   AF-A0A355AT59-F1
#
_cell.length_a   1.000
_cell.length_b   1.000
_cell.length_c   1.000
_cell.angle_alpha   90.00
_cell.angle_beta   90.00
_cell.angle_gamma   90.00
#
_symmetry.space_group_name_H-M   'P 1'
#
loop_
_entity.id
_entity.type
_entity.pdbx_description
1 polymer ?
#
loop_
_entity_poly.entity_id
_entity_poly.type
_entity_poly.pdbx_seq_one_letter_code
_entity_poly.pdbx_strand_id
1 'polypeptide(L)' 'MELVKLTCTENNRTLDASVLKKSDRFLEVVVEGTDTKVTLAKKSPDERVYVGRMAGLEFISTG' A
#
# COMPACT_ATOMS: atom_id res chain seq x y z
N MET A 1 7.80 6.11 -12.70
CA MET A 1 7.40 5.76 -11.33
C MET A 1 6.57 4.49 -11.43
N GLU A 2 6.79 3.51 -10.55
CA GLU A 2 6.02 2.27 -10.51
C GLU A 2 4.65 2.56 -9.89
N LEU A 3 3.58 2.11 -10.52
CA LEU A 3 2.20 2.25 -10.01
C LEU A 3 1.76 0.91 -9.41
N VAL A 4 1.15 0.99 -8.24
CA VAL A 4 0.56 -0.15 -7.53
C VAL A 4 -0.88 0.15 -7.17
N LYS A 5 -1.66 -0.91 -6.96
CA LYS A 5 -3.03 -0.80 -6.46
C LYS A 5 -3.06 -1.08 -4.97
N LEU A 6 -3.69 -0.17 -4.22
CA LEU A 6 -4.07 -0.38 -2.84
C LEU A 6 -5.52 -0.85 -2.81
N THR A 7 -5.80 -1.98 -2.17
CA THR A 7 -7.16 -2.47 -1.98
C THR A 7 -7.56 -2.27 -0.52
N CYS A 8 -8.64 -1.54 -0.27
CA CYS A 8 -9.22 -1.40 1.06
C CYS A 8 -9.92 -2.69 1.47
N THR A 9 -9.57 -3.26 2.61
CA THR A 9 -10.13 -4.56 3.07
C THR A 9 -11.58 -4.44 3.56
N GLU A 10 -12.01 -3.25 3.96
CA GLU A 10 -13.35 -3.03 4.51
C GLU A 10 -14.44 -2.91 3.42
N ASN A 11 -14.09 -2.36 2.25
CA ASN A 11 -15.06 -2.06 1.20
C ASN A 11 -14.64 -2.55 -0.20
N ASN A 12 -13.52 -3.25 -0.33
CA ASN A 12 -12.95 -3.75 -1.58
C ASN A 12 -12.69 -2.69 -2.66
N ARG A 13 -12.67 -1.40 -2.30
CA ARG A 13 -12.33 -0.34 -3.26
C ARG A 13 -10.83 -0.29 -3.47
N THR A 14 -10.43 -0.02 -4.71
CA THR A 14 -9.02 0.13 -5.08
C THR A 14 -8.65 1.60 -5.27
N LEU A 15 -7.44 1.96 -4.87
CA LEU A 15 -6.81 3.24 -5.14
C LEU A 15 -5.52 2.99 -5.92
N ASP A 16 -5.28 3.81 -6.93
CA ASP A 16 -3.98 3.83 -7.61
C ASP A 16 -2.99 4.64 -6.76
N ALA A 17 -1.76 4.14 -6.65
CA ALA A 17 -0.72 4.78 -5.87
C ALA A 17 0.66 4.63 -6.54
N SER A 18 1.47 5.68 -6.48
CA SER A 18 2.85 5.67 -6.97
C SER A 18 3.81 5.21 -5.88
N VAL A 19 4.69 4.26 -6.22
CA VAL A 19 5.74 3.78 -5.31
C VAL A 19 6.81 4.85 -5.14
N LEU A 20 7.00 5.29 -3.89
CA LEU A 20 8.12 6.15 -3.49
C LEU A 20 9.34 5.33 -3.07
N LYS A 21 9.12 4.24 -2.32
CA LYS A 21 10.18 3.39 -1.79
C LYS A 21 9.70 1.96 -1.64
N LYS A 22 10.52 1.00 -2.07
CA LYS A 22 10.22 -0.44 -1.99
C LYS A 22 11.38 -1.17 -1.33
N SER A 23 11.07 -2.14 -0.48
CA SER A 23 12.02 -3.03 0.18
C SER A 23 11.33 -4.35 0.52
N ASP A 24 12.09 -5.39 0.83
CA ASP A 24 11.51 -6.72 1.12
C ASP A 24 10.44 -6.73 2.22
N ARG A 25 10.51 -5.78 3.17
CA ARG A 25 9.60 -5.69 4.33
C ARG A 25 8.59 -4.55 4.28
N PHE A 26 8.85 -3.50 3.50
CA PHE A 26 8.00 -2.30 3.49
C PHE A 26 7.88 -1.69 2.09
N LEU A 27 6.74 -1.06 1.86
CA LEU A 27 6.36 -0.39 0.63
C LEU A 27 5.78 0.97 1.00
N GLU A 28 6.43 2.05 0.59
CA GLU A 28 5.97 3.42 0.77
C GLU A 28 5.43 3.94 -0.56
N VAL A 29 4.19 4.42 -0.53
CA VAL A 29 3.46 4.88 -1.72
C VAL A 29 2.78 6.22 -1.48
N VAL A 30 2.46 6.93 -2.56
CA VAL A 30 1.60 8.12 -2.55
C VAL A 30 0.34 7.80 -3.34
N VAL A 31 -0.83 8.06 -2.74
CA VAL A 31 -2.11 7.84 -3.42
C VAL A 31 -2.30 8.87 -4.53
N GLU A 32 -2.54 8.40 -5.75
CA GLU A 32 -2.71 9.25 -6.93
C GLU A 32 -3.85 10.25 -6.74
N GLY A 33 -3.62 11.49 -7.20
CA GLY A 33 -4.57 12.59 -7.00
C GLY A 33 -4.58 13.18 -5.59
N THR A 34 -3.68 12.74 -4.71
CA THR A 34 -3.48 13.30 -3.37
C THR A 34 -2.00 13.39 -3.01
N ASP A 35 -1.65 14.16 -1.99
CA ASP A 35 -0.30 14.16 -1.38
C ASP A 35 -0.17 13.15 -0.24
N THR A 36 -1.12 12.20 -0.12
CA THR A 36 -1.17 11.30 1.02
C THR A 36 -0.20 10.14 0.85
N LYS A 37 0.74 10.04 1.79
CA LYS A 37 1.68 8.92 1.89
C LYS A 37 1.09 7.78 2.71
N VAL A 38 1.23 6.57 2.21
CA VAL A 38 0.86 5.33 2.90
C VAL A 38 2.08 4.42 2.97
N THR A 39 2.38 3.96 4.18
CA THR A 39 3.41 2.95 4.40
C THR A 39 2.73 1.62 4.67
N LEU A 40 3.02 0.65 3.82
CA LEU A 40 2.61 -0.74 3.98
C LEU A 40 3.80 -1.58 4.44
N ALA A 41 3.56 -2.55 5.30
CA ALA A 41 4.56 -3.48 5.79
C ALA A 41 4.06 -4.91 5.65
N LYS A 42 4.97 -5.85 5.37
CA LYS A 42 4.66 -7.27 5.45
C LYS A 42 4.72 -7.72 6.91
N LYS A 43 3.85 -8.66 7.30
CA LYS A 43 3.91 -9.28 8.63
C LYS A 43 5.12 -10.21 8.75
N SER A 44 5.47 -10.88 7.65
CA SER A 44 6.63 -11.78 7.56
C SER A 44 7.36 -11.63 6.22
N PRO A 45 8.67 -11.94 6.13
CA PRO A 45 9.42 -11.86 4.86
C PRO A 45 8.82 -12.71 3.73
N ASP A 46 8.28 -13.88 4.06
CA ASP A 46 7.65 -14.83 3.12
C ASP A 46 6.27 -14.40 2.62
N GLU A 47 5.70 -13.36 3.22
CA GLU A 47 4.39 -12.87 2.84
C GLU A 47 4.46 -12.10 1.51
N ARG A 48 3.47 -12.31 0.65
CA ARG A 48 3.39 -11.64 -0.66
C ARG A 48 2.63 -10.33 -0.62
N VAL A 49 2.00 -10.02 0.51
CA VAL A 49 1.07 -8.90 0.66
C VAL A 49 1.64 -7.93 1.68
N TYR A 50 1.74 -6.67 1.29
CA TYR A 50 2.00 -5.55 2.19
C TYR A 50 0.67 -5.08 2.76
N VAL A 51 0.64 -4.77 4.06
CA VAL A 51 -0.53 -4.27 4.78
C VAL A 51 -0.19 -2.91 5.37
N GLY A 52 -1.03 -1.91 5.12
CA GLY A 52 -0.90 -0.57 5.65
C GLY A 52 -2.22 -0.07 6.22
N ARG A 53 -2.16 0.97 7.05
CA ARG A 53 -3.34 1.62 7.61
C ARG A 53 -3.30 3.11 7.32
N MET A 54 -4.43 3.64 6.85
CA MET A 54 -4.60 5.05 6.56
C MET A 54 -6.01 5.49 6.96
N ALA A 55 -6.10 6.57 7.74
CA ALA A 55 -7.38 7.15 8.17
C ALA A 55 -8.34 6.14 8.86
N GLY A 56 -7.78 5.17 9.59
CA GLY A 56 -8.55 4.12 10.27
C GLY A 56 -8.92 2.92 9.39
N LEU A 57 -8.68 2.99 8.08
CA LEU A 57 -8.92 1.91 7.13
C LEU A 57 -7.65 1.08 6.90
N GLU A 58 -7.82 -0.20 6.63
CA GLU A 58 -6.72 -1.11 6.27
C GLU A 58 -6.66 -1.32 4.76
N PHE A 59 -5.45 -1.22 4.22
CA PHE A 59 -5.15 -1.36 2.81
C PHE A 59 -4.12 -2.46 2.60
N ILE A 60 -4.31 -3.24 1.54
CA ILE A 60 -3.38 -4.27 1.11
C ILE A 60 -2.88 -4.01 -0.30
N SER A 61 -1.64 -4.40 -0.57
CA SER A 61 -1.05 -4.37 -1.90
C SER A 61 -0.06 -5.50 -2.08
N THR A 62 0.04 -6.06 -3.28
CA THR A 62 1.06 -7.07 -3.59
C THR A 62 2.37 -6.47 -4.08
N GLY A 63 2.42 -5.14 -4.29
CA GLY A 63 3.61 -4.41 -4.73
C GLY A 63 4.19 -4.99 -6.02
#